data_AF-D7T0J5-F1
#
_entry.id   AF-D7T0J5-F1
#
_cell.length_a   1.000
_cell.length_b   1.000
_cell.length_c   1.000
_cell.angle_alpha   90.00
_cell.angle_beta   90.00
_cell.angle_gamma   90.00
#
_symmetry.space_group_name_H-M   'P 1'
#
loop_
_entity.id
_entity.type
_entity.pdbx_description
1 polymer ?
#
loop_
_entity_poly.entity_id
_entity_poly.type
_entity_poly.pdbx_seq_one_letter_code
_entity_poly.pdbx_strand_id
1 'polypeptide(L)'
;MAVQLHFSFVSLTALFILSLSSINSLTSAQDSGTATYYTPPYTPSACYGFEDDGVMIAAASDTFWNDGGACGQMYQVTCLSGTNEGTPEPCLGSGSVVVKIVDHCPPGSCRGTIDLSQEAFESIADTDAGVINISYQQCVLLSLYILNLFGLWRLSLYIFYLLLIHFLLVYAGSEGIREKRRQ
;
A
#
# COMPACT_ATOMS: atom_id res chain seq x y z
N MET A 1 -18.90 -9.82 -42.96
CA MET A 1 -18.83 -10.57 -41.68
C MET A 1 -17.64 -10.16 -40.81
N ALA A 2 -16.42 -10.01 -41.35
CA ALA A 2 -15.24 -9.61 -40.56
C ALA A 2 -15.38 -8.25 -39.83
N VAL A 3 -16.02 -7.26 -40.46
CA VAL A 3 -16.24 -5.92 -39.90
C VAL A 3 -17.19 -5.95 -38.68
N GLN A 4 -18.23 -6.79 -38.73
CA GLN A 4 -19.21 -6.96 -37.63
C GLN A 4 -18.55 -7.57 -36.38
N LEU A 5 -17.67 -8.56 -36.58
CA LEU A 5 -16.90 -9.22 -35.53
C LEU A 5 -15.88 -8.28 -34.87
N HIS A 6 -15.31 -7.35 -35.65
CA HIS A 6 -14.43 -6.29 -35.14
C HIS A 6 -15.17 -5.31 -34.22
N PHE A 7 -16.37 -4.85 -34.61
CA PHE A 7 -17.18 -3.97 -33.76
C PHE A 7 -17.61 -4.65 -32.45
N SER A 8 -17.92 -5.95 -32.49
CA SER A 8 -18.21 -6.73 -31.29
C SER A 8 -17.00 -6.86 -30.36
N PHE A 9 -15.78 -7.07 -30.90
CA PHE A 9 -14.56 -7.19 -30.11
C PHE A 9 -14.13 -5.84 -29.49
N VAL A 10 -14.29 -4.73 -30.23
CA VAL A 10 -14.04 -3.38 -29.73
C VAL A 10 -15.01 -3.01 -28.60
N SER A 11 -16.29 -3.38 -28.73
CA SER A 11 -17.30 -3.15 -27.69
C SER A 11 -17.02 -3.95 -26.41
N LEU A 12 -16.68 -5.24 -26.53
CA LEU A 12 -16.34 -6.08 -25.38
C LEU A 12 -15.06 -5.64 -24.65
N THR A 13 -14.06 -5.19 -25.40
CA THR A 13 -12.82 -4.65 -24.81
C THR A 13 -13.03 -3.29 -24.15
N ALA A 14 -13.86 -2.41 -24.73
CA ALA A 14 -14.23 -1.13 -24.11
C ALA A 14 -14.99 -1.33 -22.79
N LEU A 15 -15.93 -2.29 -22.73
CA LEU A 15 -16.66 -2.63 -21.51
C LEU A 15 -15.73 -3.24 -20.43
N PHE A 16 -14.76 -4.06 -20.83
CA PHE A 16 -13.76 -4.59 -19.91
C PHE A 16 -12.84 -3.49 -19.34
N ILE A 17 -12.42 -2.53 -20.17
CA ILE A 17 -11.61 -1.37 -19.74
C ILE A 17 -12.41 -0.46 -18.80
N LEU A 18 -13.69 -0.20 -19.08
CA LEU A 18 -14.56 0.60 -18.21
C LEU A 18 -14.82 -0.07 -16.85
N SER A 19 -14.88 -1.40 -16.79
CA SER A 19 -14.97 -2.15 -15.52
C SER A 19 -13.67 -2.13 -14.70
N LEU A 20 -12.53 -1.88 -15.35
CA LEU A 20 -11.21 -1.75 -14.71
C LEU A 20 -10.92 -0.32 -14.25
N SER A 21 -11.61 0.71 -14.76
CA SER A 21 -11.47 2.08 -14.27
C SER A 21 -12.18 2.35 -12.94
N SER A 22 -13.00 1.41 -12.46
CA SER A 22 -13.74 1.50 -11.19
C SER A 22 -13.00 0.90 -9.98
N ILE A 23 -11.76 0.45 -10.14
CA ILE A 23 -10.98 -0.12 -9.02
C ILE A 23 -9.98 0.90 -8.42
N ASN A 24 -10.38 1.34 -7.23
CA ASN A 24 -9.58 1.69 -6.06
C ASN A 24 -8.84 3.03 -6.08
N SER A 25 -9.52 4.07 -5.61
CA SER A 25 -8.86 5.03 -4.71
C SER A 25 -8.37 4.24 -3.49
N LEU A 26 -7.12 3.81 -3.48
CA LEU A 26 -6.45 3.43 -2.24
C LEU A 26 -6.22 4.72 -1.45
N THR A 27 -7.27 5.18 -0.79
CA THR A 27 -7.09 6.07 0.35
C THR A 27 -6.47 5.20 1.43
N SER A 28 -5.18 5.37 1.73
CA SER A 28 -4.68 4.96 3.03
C SER A 28 -5.51 5.75 4.04
N ALA A 29 -6.37 5.06 4.79
CA ALA A 29 -7.05 5.71 5.90
C ALA A 29 -5.96 6.17 6.86
N GLN A 30 -5.84 7.50 7.00
CA GLN A 30 -4.96 8.08 8.01
C GLN A 30 -5.78 8.14 9.29
N ASP A 31 -5.46 7.23 10.20
CA ASP A 31 -6.09 7.17 11.50
C ASP A 31 -5.30 8.01 12.50
N SER A 32 -5.95 8.36 13.59
CA SER A 32 -5.35 9.12 14.70
C SER A 32 -5.48 8.33 15.98
N GLY A 33 -4.48 8.47 16.84
CA GLY A 33 -4.43 7.78 18.12
C GLY A 33 -3.32 8.33 19.00
N THR A 34 -2.94 7.54 19.99
CA THR A 34 -1.80 7.86 20.85
C THR A 34 -0.69 6.83 20.67
N ALA A 35 0.56 7.28 20.79
CA ALA A 35 1.70 6.41 20.88
C ALA A 35 2.34 6.48 22.26
N THR A 36 2.75 5.32 22.75
CA THR A 36 3.70 5.16 23.86
C THR A 36 4.92 4.41 23.38
N TYR A 37 5.83 4.08 24.29
CA TYR A 37 6.92 3.18 23.99
C TYR A 37 7.15 2.13 25.07
N TYR A 38 7.75 1.01 24.66
CA TYR A 38 8.26 -0.04 25.51
C TYR A 38 9.76 -0.26 25.25
N THR A 39 10.44 -0.79 26.25
CA THR A 39 11.90 -0.96 26.26
C THR A 39 12.27 -2.43 26.10
N PRO A 40 13.48 -2.76 25.63
CA PRO A 40 13.93 -4.15 25.49
C PRO A 40 13.83 -4.95 26.81
N PRO A 41 13.67 -6.29 26.74
CA PRO A 41 13.73 -7.11 25.53
C PRO A 41 12.44 -7.05 24.68
N TYR A 42 12.60 -7.00 23.36
CA TYR A 42 11.48 -7.02 22.40
C TYR A 42 11.01 -8.43 22.02
N THR A 43 11.60 -9.45 22.65
CA THR A 43 11.24 -10.85 22.48
C THR A 43 10.87 -11.46 23.84
N PRO A 44 9.94 -12.44 23.88
CA PRO A 44 9.17 -12.95 22.75
C PRO A 44 8.05 -12.00 22.30
N SER A 45 7.83 -11.89 20.99
CA SER A 45 6.74 -11.12 20.39
C SER A 45 5.53 -12.01 20.06
N ALA A 46 4.32 -11.47 20.08
CA ALA A 46 3.11 -12.22 19.75
C ALA A 46 3.08 -12.72 18.30
N CYS A 47 3.70 -12.00 17.35
CA CYS A 47 3.70 -12.41 15.95
C CYS A 47 4.76 -13.48 15.63
N TYR A 48 5.97 -13.37 16.21
CA TYR A 48 7.15 -14.13 15.75
C TYR A 48 7.92 -14.85 16.87
N GLY A 49 7.44 -14.78 18.12
CA GLY A 49 8.09 -15.45 19.24
C GLY A 49 9.48 -14.89 19.50
N PHE A 50 10.52 -15.72 19.45
CA PHE A 50 11.90 -15.32 19.78
C PHE A 50 12.70 -14.80 18.58
N GLU A 51 12.05 -14.50 17.45
CA GLU A 51 12.71 -13.88 16.30
C GLU A 51 13.09 -12.43 16.61
N ASP A 52 14.30 -12.02 16.21
CA ASP A 52 14.76 -10.63 16.32
C ASP A 52 14.36 -9.87 15.05
N ASP A 53 13.29 -9.08 15.16
CA ASP A 53 12.78 -8.21 14.10
C ASP A 53 13.44 -6.81 14.07
N GLY A 54 14.47 -6.61 14.89
CA GLY A 54 15.16 -5.33 15.05
C GLY A 54 14.39 -4.33 15.91
N VAL A 55 14.74 -3.04 15.75
CA VAL A 55 14.30 -1.97 16.66
C VAL A 55 13.31 -1.01 16.03
N MET A 56 12.98 -1.11 14.74
CA MET A 56 11.95 -0.28 14.10
C MET A 56 10.63 -1.03 14.08
N ILE A 57 10.13 -1.31 15.28
CA ILE A 57 9.01 -2.20 15.53
C ILE A 57 7.97 -1.55 16.45
N ALA A 58 6.77 -2.11 16.48
CA ALA A 58 5.71 -1.67 17.37
C ALA A 58 4.76 -2.82 17.76
N ALA A 59 4.10 -2.64 18.89
CA ALA A 59 2.98 -3.45 19.34
C ALA A 59 1.66 -2.75 19.01
N ALA A 60 0.70 -3.52 18.48
CA ALA A 60 -0.61 -3.00 18.13
C ALA A 60 -1.61 -3.27 19.25
N SER A 61 -2.44 -2.28 19.58
CA SER A 61 -3.58 -2.47 20.47
C SER A 61 -4.72 -3.23 19.78
N ASP A 62 -5.69 -3.69 20.57
CA ASP A 62 -6.93 -4.31 20.08
C ASP A 62 -7.68 -3.47 19.05
N THR A 63 -7.45 -2.15 19.00
CA THR A 63 -8.08 -1.26 18.02
C THR A 63 -7.79 -1.68 16.58
N PHE A 64 -6.58 -2.22 16.32
CA PHE A 64 -6.21 -2.63 14.96
C PHE A 64 -5.38 -3.91 14.89
N TRP A 65 -5.13 -4.60 16.00
CA TRP A 65 -4.46 -5.91 16.03
C TRP A 65 -5.12 -6.96 15.11
N ASN A 66 -6.46 -6.97 15.08
CA ASN A 66 -7.29 -7.81 14.20
C ASN A 66 -6.91 -9.30 14.26
N ASP A 67 -6.88 -9.88 15.46
CA ASP A 67 -6.51 -11.29 15.71
C ASP A 67 -5.18 -11.70 15.04
N GLY A 68 -4.19 -10.80 15.05
CA GLY A 68 -2.88 -11.00 14.41
C GLY A 68 -2.82 -10.60 12.94
N GLY A 69 -3.92 -10.10 12.36
CA GLY A 69 -3.96 -9.56 11.01
C GLY A 69 -3.03 -8.36 10.79
N ALA A 70 -2.66 -7.65 11.87
CA ALA A 70 -1.67 -6.58 11.82
C ALA A 70 -0.22 -7.07 11.72
N CYS A 71 0.07 -8.34 12.04
CA CYS A 71 1.44 -8.87 12.06
C CYS A 71 2.16 -8.67 10.72
N GLY A 72 3.38 -8.13 10.79
CA GLY A 72 4.25 -7.91 9.63
C GLY A 72 3.85 -6.74 8.74
N GLN A 73 2.74 -6.07 9.04
CA GLN A 73 2.36 -4.85 8.34
C GLN A 73 3.29 -3.70 8.74
N MET A 74 3.63 -2.87 7.76
CA MET A 74 4.41 -1.65 7.99
C MET A 74 3.46 -0.49 8.18
N TYR A 75 3.70 0.32 9.21
CA TYR A 75 2.93 1.54 9.48
C TYR A 75 3.85 2.74 9.52
N GLN A 76 3.45 3.81 8.85
CA GLN A 76 4.04 5.12 9.05
C GLN A 76 3.32 5.79 10.21
N VAL A 77 4.07 6.14 11.25
CA VAL A 77 3.58 6.81 12.46
C VAL A 77 4.17 8.20 12.50
N THR A 78 3.32 9.21 12.72
CA THR A 78 3.72 10.62 12.71
C THR A 78 3.23 11.33 13.96
N CYS A 79 4.16 11.89 14.74
CA CYS A 79 3.90 12.73 15.91
C CYS A 79 3.16 14.00 15.48
N LEU A 80 2.05 14.30 16.15
CA LEU A 80 1.24 15.49 15.93
C LEU A 80 1.42 16.50 17.07
N SER A 81 1.37 16.04 18.32
CA SER A 81 1.48 16.88 19.51
C SER A 81 1.73 16.04 20.77
N GLY A 82 2.07 16.69 21.88
CA GLY A 82 2.11 16.06 23.20
C GLY A 82 0.73 15.87 23.82
N THR A 83 0.64 15.01 24.84
CA THR A 83 -0.58 14.86 25.65
C THR A 83 -0.54 15.63 26.97
N ASN A 84 0.64 16.06 27.42
CA ASN A 84 0.86 16.59 28.76
C ASN A 84 1.52 17.98 28.73
N GLU A 85 1.34 18.76 29.80
CA GLU A 85 1.97 20.08 29.96
C GLU A 85 3.49 20.00 30.24
N GLY A 86 4.02 18.83 30.59
CA GLY A 86 5.43 18.62 30.96
C GLY A 86 6.41 18.77 29.80
N THR A 87 5.98 18.46 28.57
CA THR A 87 6.78 18.61 27.35
C THR A 87 5.90 19.26 26.28
N PRO A 88 5.88 20.61 26.18
CA PRO A 88 4.93 21.35 25.34
C PRO A 88 5.03 21.02 23.84
N GLU A 89 6.22 20.66 23.37
CA GLU A 89 6.52 20.31 21.98
C GLU A 89 7.40 19.07 21.94
N PRO A 90 6.82 17.86 22.11
CA PRO A 90 7.62 16.64 22.19
C PRO A 90 8.05 16.12 20.83
N CYS A 91 7.42 16.53 19.72
CA CYS A 91 7.73 16.01 18.40
C CYS A 91 9.09 16.50 17.89
N LEU A 92 9.92 15.59 17.37
CA LEU A 92 11.28 15.85 16.92
C LEU A 92 11.42 15.72 15.39
N GLY A 93 12.25 16.58 14.79
CA GLY A 93 12.66 16.45 13.39
C GLY A 93 11.48 16.43 12.40
N SER A 94 11.42 15.40 11.54
CA SER A 94 10.28 15.19 10.63
C SER A 94 9.01 14.70 11.33
N GLY A 95 9.17 14.23 12.58
CA GLY A 95 8.10 13.66 13.38
C GLY A 95 7.57 12.32 12.88
N SER A 96 8.19 11.68 11.89
CA SER A 96 7.65 10.47 11.25
C SER A 96 8.63 9.30 11.22
N VAL A 97 8.13 8.10 11.50
CA VAL A 97 8.88 6.83 11.48
C VAL A 97 8.04 5.72 10.84
N VAL A 98 8.70 4.78 10.18
CA VAL A 98 8.06 3.58 9.64
C VAL A 98 8.44 2.39 10.50
N VAL A 99 7.45 1.68 11.04
CA VAL A 99 7.62 0.55 11.96
C VAL A 99 6.90 -0.70 11.47
N LYS A 100 7.44 -1.87 11.80
CA LYS A 100 6.78 -3.16 11.60
C LYS A 100 5.96 -3.53 12.83
N ILE A 101 4.72 -3.97 12.67
CA ILE A 101 3.96 -4.54 13.78
C ILE A 101 4.47 -5.96 14.04
N VAL A 102 4.95 -6.21 15.25
CA VAL A 102 5.51 -7.52 15.66
C VAL A 102 4.87 -8.07 16.93
N ASP A 103 4.15 -7.25 17.69
CA ASP A 103 3.60 -7.66 18.98
C ASP A 103 2.16 -7.18 19.21
N HIS A 104 1.50 -7.80 20.17
CA HIS A 104 0.16 -7.47 20.62
C HIS A 104 0.21 -6.78 21.98
N CYS A 105 -0.51 -5.67 22.07
CA CYS A 105 -0.60 -4.86 23.26
C CYS A 105 -2.03 -4.98 23.84
N PRO A 106 -2.28 -5.91 24.79
CA PRO A 106 -3.62 -6.21 25.25
C PRO A 106 -4.22 -5.07 26.10
N PRO A 107 -5.56 -5.05 26.25
CA PRO A 107 -6.24 -4.02 27.02
C PRO A 107 -5.85 -4.13 28.50
N GLY A 108 -5.43 -2.99 29.07
CA GLY A 108 -4.97 -2.89 30.46
C GLY A 108 -3.45 -2.83 30.63
N SER A 109 -2.67 -3.36 29.69
CA SER A 109 -1.23 -3.08 29.60
C SER A 109 -0.92 -2.00 28.58
N CYS A 110 -1.76 -1.88 27.53
CA CYS A 110 -1.58 -0.86 26.53
C CYS A 110 -1.95 0.53 27.02
N ARG A 111 -0.99 1.46 26.92
CA ARG A 111 -1.15 2.87 27.32
C ARG A 111 -1.40 3.79 26.12
N GLY A 112 -1.40 3.24 24.91
CA GLY A 112 -1.70 3.96 23.68
C GLY A 112 -2.39 3.09 22.64
N THR A 113 -2.67 3.68 21.48
CA THR A 113 -3.15 2.95 20.31
C THR A 113 -2.01 2.10 19.73
N ILE A 114 -0.81 2.66 19.66
CA ILE A 114 0.41 2.00 19.18
C ILE A 114 1.46 2.09 20.29
N ASP A 115 2.11 0.98 20.63
CA ASP A 115 3.28 1.02 21.51
C ASP A 115 4.52 0.85 20.64
N LEU A 116 5.34 1.88 20.52
CA LEU A 116 6.56 1.85 19.70
C LEU A 116 7.71 1.20 20.48
N SER A 117 8.69 0.63 19.81
CA SER A 117 9.99 0.43 20.46
C SER A 117 10.57 1.78 20.90
N GLN A 118 11.43 1.76 21.92
CA GLN A 118 12.09 2.95 22.42
C GLN A 118 12.83 3.69 21.30
N GLU A 119 13.57 2.99 20.44
CA GLU A 119 14.33 3.59 19.35
C GLU A 119 13.43 4.23 18.28
N ALA A 120 12.26 3.62 17.99
CA ALA A 120 11.31 4.20 17.06
C ALA A 120 10.65 5.46 17.66
N PHE A 121 10.31 5.44 18.95
CA PHE A 121 9.74 6.59 19.64
C PHE A 121 10.72 7.76 19.72
N GLU A 122 11.96 7.52 20.16
CA GLU A 122 13.03 8.52 20.25
C GLU A 122 13.34 9.19 18.90
N SER A 123 13.05 8.49 17.79
CA SER A 123 13.24 9.05 16.45
C SER A 123 12.20 10.11 16.06
N ILE A 124 11.04 10.13 16.72
CA ILE A 124 9.93 11.04 16.40
C ILE A 124 9.51 11.95 17.55
N ALA A 125 9.85 11.61 18.79
CA ALA A 125 9.46 12.39 19.95
C ALA A 125 10.40 12.21 21.16
N ASP A 126 10.39 13.22 22.04
CA ASP A 126 11.04 13.19 23.35
C ASP A 126 10.39 12.14 24.26
N THR A 127 11.20 11.20 24.77
CA THR A 127 10.76 10.11 25.64
C THR A 127 10.23 10.58 27.00
N ASP A 128 10.60 11.78 27.44
CA ASP A 128 10.07 12.40 28.67
C ASP A 128 8.58 12.74 28.56
N ALA A 129 8.06 12.89 27.33
CA ALA A 129 6.63 13.08 27.11
C ALA A 129 5.80 11.86 27.54
N GLY A 130 6.39 10.65 27.40
CA GLY A 130 5.81 9.35 27.71
C GLY A 130 4.66 8.92 26.79
N VAL A 131 3.78 9.85 26.42
CA VAL A 131 2.64 9.64 25.51
C VAL A 131 2.55 10.85 24.56
N ILE A 132 2.31 10.56 23.27
CA ILE A 132 2.12 11.58 22.23
C ILE A 132 0.86 11.29 21.41
N ASN A 133 0.25 12.33 20.87
CA ASN A 133 -0.77 12.20 19.84
C ASN A 133 -0.10 11.93 18.50
N ILE A 134 -0.58 10.92 17.77
CA ILE A 134 -0.04 10.50 16.49
C ILE A 134 -1.12 10.41 15.42
N SER A 135 -0.70 10.55 14.17
CA SER A 135 -1.40 9.97 13.03
C SER A 135 -0.64 8.75 12.55
N TYR A 136 -1.35 7.71 12.12
CA TYR A 136 -0.73 6.51 11.60
C TYR A 136 -1.49 5.99 10.38
N GLN A 137 -0.75 5.36 9.48
CA GLN A 137 -1.30 4.77 8.26
C GLN A 137 -0.50 3.55 7.83
N GLN A 138 -1.19 2.55 7.28
CA GLN A 138 -0.54 1.37 6.74
C GLN A 138 0.20 1.71 5.45
N CYS A 139 1.48 1.35 5.37
CA CYS A 139 2.30 1.50 4.18
C CYS A 139 1.94 0.41 3.15
N VAL A 140 0.97 0.68 2.28
CA VAL A 140 0.63 -0.17 1.12
C VAL A 140 1.68 -0.04 0.01
N LEU A 141 2.91 -0.49 0.28
CA LEU A 141 4.04 -0.40 -0.65
C LEU A 141 3.93 -1.34 -1.87
N LEU A 142 2.97 -2.27 -1.90
CA LEU A 142 2.88 -3.30 -2.95
C LEU A 142 1.72 -3.13 -3.94
N SER A 143 0.66 -2.40 -3.60
CA SER A 143 -0.50 -2.28 -4.50
C SER A 143 -0.19 -1.42 -5.73
N LEU A 144 0.52 -0.30 -5.56
CA LEU A 144 0.89 0.58 -6.67
C LEU A 144 1.96 -0.04 -7.58
N TYR A 145 2.91 -0.81 -7.04
CA TYR A 145 3.96 -1.43 -7.87
C TYR A 145 3.40 -2.55 -8.74
N ILE A 146 2.53 -3.40 -8.19
CA ILE A 146 1.89 -4.50 -8.93
C ILE A 146 0.87 -3.96 -9.94
N LEU A 147 0.06 -2.95 -9.59
CA LEU A 147 -0.87 -2.35 -10.55
C LEU A 147 -0.16 -1.65 -11.71
N ASN A 148 0.98 -0.98 -11.46
CA ASN A 148 1.80 -0.39 -12.53
C ASN A 148 2.49 -1.47 -13.38
N LEU A 149 3.00 -2.55 -12.79
CA LEU A 149 3.55 -3.68 -13.54
C LEU A 149 2.47 -4.33 -14.42
N PHE A 150 1.31 -4.70 -13.86
CA PHE A 150 0.24 -5.32 -14.64
C PHE A 150 -0.38 -4.36 -15.68
N GLY A 151 -0.45 -3.06 -15.40
CA GLY A 151 -0.98 -2.04 -16.31
C GLY A 151 -0.11 -1.81 -17.55
N LEU A 152 1.22 -1.74 -17.38
CA LEU A 152 2.17 -1.52 -18.48
C LEU A 152 2.27 -2.74 -19.42
N TRP A 153 2.26 -3.95 -18.87
CA TRP A 153 2.32 -5.17 -19.67
C TRP A 153 1.06 -5.40 -20.52
N ARG A 154 -0.12 -5.00 -20.03
CA ARG A 154 -1.39 -5.13 -20.77
C ARG A 154 -1.54 -4.13 -21.92
N LEU A 155 -1.04 -2.90 -21.76
CA LEU A 155 -1.00 -1.91 -22.85
C LEU A 155 -0.06 -2.34 -23.99
N SER A 156 1.07 -2.96 -23.66
CA SER A 156 2.02 -3.46 -24.66
C SER A 156 1.44 -4.55 -25.57
N LEU A 157 0.66 -5.48 -25.03
CA LEU A 157 0.01 -6.54 -25.81
C LEU A 157 -1.12 -6.01 -26.69
N TYR A 158 -1.87 -5.01 -26.22
CA TYR A 158 -2.95 -4.38 -26.99
C TYR A 158 -2.43 -3.58 -28.18
N ILE A 159 -1.34 -2.82 -28.01
CA ILE A 159 -0.67 -2.10 -29.11
C ILE A 159 -0.11 -3.08 -30.14
N PHE A 160 0.50 -4.18 -29.69
CA PHE A 160 1.03 -5.22 -30.60
C PHE A 160 -0.09 -5.86 -31.43
N TYR A 161 -1.24 -6.15 -30.81
CA TYR A 161 -2.42 -6.69 -31.48
C TYR A 161 -3.00 -5.71 -32.52
N LEU A 162 -3.09 -4.41 -32.21
CA LEU A 162 -3.56 -3.38 -33.16
C LEU A 162 -2.61 -3.22 -34.36
N LEU A 163 -1.29 -3.23 -34.13
CA LEU A 163 -0.29 -3.17 -35.20
C LEU A 163 -0.37 -4.40 -36.12
N LEU A 164 -0.59 -5.59 -35.55
CA LEU A 164 -0.79 -6.82 -36.32
C LEU A 164 -2.04 -6.74 -37.20
N ILE A 165 -3.16 -6.25 -36.66
CA ILE A 165 -4.40 -6.04 -37.42
C ILE A 165 -4.18 -5.05 -38.55
N HIS A 166 -3.53 -3.91 -38.28
CA HIS A 166 -3.25 -2.91 -39.29
C HIS A 166 -2.37 -3.47 -40.41
N PHE A 167 -1.33 -4.23 -40.06
CA PHE A 167 -0.46 -4.89 -41.03
C PHE A 167 -1.23 -5.91 -41.90
N LEU A 168 -2.10 -6.73 -41.30
CA LEU A 168 -2.93 -7.68 -42.02
C LEU A 168 -3.95 -7.01 -42.95
N LEU A 169 -4.56 -5.88 -42.54
CA LEU A 169 -5.48 -5.12 -43.38
C LEU A 169 -4.78 -4.45 -44.56
N VAL A 170 -3.58 -3.89 -44.35
CA VAL A 170 -2.75 -3.34 -45.42
C VAL A 170 -2.31 -4.44 -46.40
N TYR A 171 -1.90 -5.60 -45.87
CA TYR A 171 -1.45 -6.72 -46.70
C TYR A 171 -2.59 -7.34 -47.51
N ALA A 172 -3.76 -7.55 -46.89
CA ALA A 172 -4.97 -8.02 -47.56
C ALA A 172 -5.48 -7.03 -48.62
N GLY A 173 -5.30 -5.73 -48.40
CA GLY A 173 -5.55 -4.70 -49.40
C GLY A 173 -4.63 -4.78 -50.63
N SER A 174 -3.41 -5.30 -50.47
CA SER A 174 -2.45 -5.41 -51.57
C SER A 174 -2.72 -6.63 -52.50
N GLU A 175 -3.26 -7.72 -51.94
CA GLU A 175 -3.67 -8.92 -52.70
C GLU A 175 -4.90 -8.63 -53.58
N GLY A 176 -5.88 -7.87 -53.07
CA GLY A 176 -7.10 -7.53 -53.81
C GLY A 176 -6.90 -6.59 -55.01
N ILE A 177 -5.85 -5.76 -55.01
CA ILE A 177 -5.51 -4.87 -56.15
C ILE A 177 -4.76 -5.64 -57.26
N ARG A 178 -4.10 -6.75 -56.93
CA ARG A 178 -3.33 -7.56 -57.88
C ARG A 178 -4.24 -8.48 -58.72
N GLU A 179 -5.37 -8.93 -58.18
CA GLU A 179 -6.37 -9.75 -58.89
C GLU A 179 -7.17 -8.92 -59.90
N LYS A 180 -7.49 -7.66 -59.57
CA LYS A 180 -8.26 -6.74 -60.44
C LYS A 180 -7.50 -6.19 -61.65
N ARG A 181 -6.22 -6.53 -61.80
CA ARG A 181 -5.37 -6.19 -62.96
C ARG A 181 -5.11 -7.38 -63.90
N ARG A 182 -5.66 -8.56 -63.60
CA ARG A 182 -5.62 -9.77 -64.45
C ARG A 182 -6.95 -10.07 -65.15
N GLN A 183 -7.97 -9.23 -64.96
CA GLN A 183 -9.19 -9.17 -65.77
C GLN A 183 -9.17 -7.90 -66.60
#